data_AF-A0A132MWT1-F1
#
_entry.id   AF-A0A132MWT1-F1
#
_cell.length_a   1.000
_cell.length_b   1.000
_cell.length_c   1.000
_cell.angle_alpha   90.00
_cell.angle_beta   90.00
_cell.angle_gamma   90.00
#
_symmetry.space_group_name_H-M   'P 1'
#
loop_
_entity.id
_entity.type
_entity.pdbx_description
1 polymer ?
#
loop_
_entity_poly.entity_id
_entity_poly.type
_entity_poly.pdbx_seq_one_letter_code
_entity_poly.pdbx_strand_id
1 'polypeptide(L)'
;MMFTGSMSLQDDEGGLVTVLAGVGKLVAGADGGPVVLSDRPDVLVVRVGDVVVKAHPPGTDAAALAARLRVAVAPRLGDILLPPLAVPSTTVPFPRGPRPGDAGGGCALFVRVRDRLVTVWPAGEPVNPEEPHAAPWEEAARLLARLHSVPVSAVAGPGALPPTGGPGRVARAMARLRIADGTPAAAEVCRAFARLPPWARARRRPPPGPWCTATGTSGSSSAGRPGREAPAAGA
;
A
#
# COMPACT_ATOMS: atom_id res chain seq x y z
N MET A 1 39.31 27.22 16.92
CA MET A 1 38.45 27.52 15.76
C MET A 1 37.98 26.18 15.20
N MET A 2 36.68 26.05 14.96
CA MET A 2 35.91 24.80 14.97
C MET A 2 36.29 23.82 13.85
N PHE A 3 36.52 22.55 14.22
CA PHE A 3 36.40 21.41 13.31
C PHE A 3 34.92 21.15 13.06
N THR A 4 34.38 21.62 11.94
CA THR A 4 33.10 21.15 11.41
C THR A 4 33.33 19.77 10.80
N GLY A 5 33.26 18.74 11.64
CA GLY A 5 33.18 17.36 11.20
C GLY A 5 31.93 17.14 10.37
N SER A 6 32.14 16.86 9.08
CA SER A 6 31.12 16.38 8.16
C SER A 6 30.61 15.03 8.67
N MET A 7 29.40 15.01 9.21
CA MET A 7 28.71 13.80 9.64
C MET A 7 28.27 13.06 8.37
N SER A 8 29.10 12.12 7.94
CA SER A 8 28.84 11.29 6.76
C SER A 8 27.57 10.47 7.00
N LEU A 9 26.55 10.67 6.16
CA LEU A 9 25.24 10.00 6.16
C LEU A 9 25.30 8.50 5.81
N GLN A 10 26.46 7.86 5.92
CA GLN A 10 26.64 6.43 5.62
C GLN A 10 26.31 5.52 6.82
N ASP A 11 26.13 6.07 8.02
CA ASP A 11 25.76 5.32 9.23
C ASP A 11 24.24 5.03 9.39
N ASP A 12 23.39 5.54 8.49
CA ASP A 12 21.93 5.49 8.67
C ASP A 12 21.28 4.20 8.10
N GLU A 13 21.80 3.65 7.01
CA GLU A 13 21.16 2.56 6.24
C GLU A 13 21.39 1.18 6.87
N GLY A 14 22.64 0.86 7.25
CA GLY A 14 22.97 -0.36 8.02
C GLY A 14 22.31 -0.38 9.40
N GLY A 15 22.12 0.79 10.01
CA GLY A 15 21.38 0.94 11.25
C GLY A 15 19.90 0.60 11.11
N LEU A 16 19.25 1.02 10.01
CA LEU A 16 17.84 0.73 9.80
C LEU A 16 17.60 -0.76 9.54
N VAL A 17 18.42 -1.42 8.71
CA VAL A 17 18.34 -2.86 8.48
C VAL A 17 18.46 -3.63 9.80
N THR A 18 19.40 -3.24 10.66
CA THR A 18 19.60 -3.85 11.99
C THR A 18 18.36 -3.70 12.87
N VAL A 19 17.73 -2.52 12.89
CA VAL A 19 16.50 -2.31 13.66
C VAL A 19 15.33 -3.13 13.11
N LEU A 20 15.16 -3.19 11.77
CA LEU A 20 14.12 -4.04 11.17
C LEU A 20 14.35 -5.52 11.44
N ALA A 21 15.60 -5.97 11.44
CA ALA A 21 15.95 -7.33 11.83
C ALA A 21 15.54 -7.61 13.29
N GLY A 22 15.79 -6.67 14.20
CA GLY A 22 15.35 -6.78 15.60
C GLY A 22 13.83 -6.89 15.74
N VAL A 23 13.07 -6.09 14.98
CA VAL A 23 11.60 -6.21 14.92
C VAL A 23 11.17 -7.58 14.39
N GLY A 24 11.84 -8.08 13.34
CA GLY A 24 11.57 -9.39 12.76
C GLY A 24 11.81 -10.52 13.76
N LYS A 25 12.95 -10.51 14.46
CA LYS A 25 13.29 -11.50 15.50
C LYS A 25 12.30 -11.50 16.65
N LEU A 26 11.86 -10.32 17.10
CA LEU A 26 10.85 -10.20 18.15
C LEU A 26 9.53 -10.89 17.77
N VAL A 27 9.13 -10.83 16.51
CA VAL A 27 7.88 -11.43 16.02
C VAL A 27 8.06 -12.91 15.65
N ALA A 28 9.17 -13.28 15.04
CA ALA A 28 9.46 -14.67 14.64
C ALA A 28 9.82 -15.59 15.81
N GLY A 29 10.31 -15.02 16.93
CA GLY A 29 10.81 -15.80 18.06
C GLY A 29 12.07 -16.63 17.75
N ALA A 30 12.73 -16.37 16.61
CA ALA A 30 13.88 -17.12 16.12
C ALA A 30 15.01 -16.18 15.64
N ASP A 31 16.26 -16.63 15.80
CA ASP A 31 17.47 -15.86 15.52
C ASP A 31 17.97 -15.95 14.08
N GLY A 32 17.06 -16.12 13.12
CA GLY A 32 17.40 -16.11 11.70
C GLY A 32 18.19 -14.85 11.31
N GLY A 33 19.25 -15.02 10.50
CA GLY A 33 19.99 -13.90 9.94
C GLY A 33 19.09 -13.06 9.02
N PRO A 34 19.19 -11.72 9.03
CA PRO A 34 18.37 -10.88 8.16
C PRO A 34 18.80 -11.04 6.70
N VAL A 35 17.82 -11.18 5.81
CA VAL A 35 18.00 -11.16 4.35
C VAL A 35 17.27 -9.94 3.79
N VAL A 36 18.00 -9.01 3.16
CA VAL A 36 17.38 -7.84 2.52
C VAL A 36 16.75 -8.28 1.19
N LEU A 37 15.43 -8.17 1.09
CA LEU A 37 14.67 -8.53 -0.11
C LEU A 37 14.51 -7.36 -1.08
N SER A 38 14.48 -6.13 -0.56
CA SER A 38 14.44 -4.92 -1.36
C SER A 38 15.04 -3.78 -0.57
N ASP A 39 15.99 -3.09 -1.18
CA ASP A 39 16.57 -1.86 -0.66
C ASP A 39 16.39 -0.74 -1.68
N ARG A 40 15.39 0.10 -1.46
CA ARG A 40 15.05 1.24 -2.32
C ARG A 40 14.68 2.42 -1.43
N PRO A 41 14.90 3.67 -1.87
CA PRO A 41 14.56 4.86 -1.09
C PRO A 41 13.10 4.86 -0.58
N ASP A 42 12.19 4.31 -1.39
CA ASP A 42 10.76 4.24 -1.08
C ASP A 42 10.35 3.03 -0.23
N VAL A 43 11.15 1.98 -0.16
CA VAL A 43 10.77 0.76 0.55
C VAL A 43 12.00 -0.07 0.91
N LEU A 44 12.11 -0.41 2.20
CA LEU A 44 13.07 -1.38 2.68
C LEU A 44 12.29 -2.60 3.18
N VAL A 45 12.70 -3.78 2.71
CA VAL A 45 12.08 -5.06 3.05
C VAL A 45 13.16 -6.02 3.51
N VAL A 46 13.02 -6.52 4.74
CA VAL A 46 13.96 -7.46 5.36
C VAL A 46 13.19 -8.72 5.77
N ARG A 47 13.71 -9.89 5.41
CA ARG A 47 13.21 -11.19 5.88
C ARG A 47 14.04 -11.66 7.06
N VAL A 48 13.37 -12.19 8.08
CA VAL A 48 13.99 -12.86 9.23
C VAL A 48 13.22 -14.16 9.42
N GLY A 49 13.84 -15.30 9.11
CA GLY A 49 13.16 -16.60 9.19
C GLY A 49 11.90 -16.65 8.31
N ASP A 50 10.75 -16.83 8.96
CA ASP A 50 9.41 -16.92 8.36
C ASP A 50 8.62 -15.60 8.42
N VAL A 51 9.26 -14.48 8.76
CA VAL A 51 8.63 -13.15 8.73
C VAL A 51 9.32 -12.19 7.77
N VAL A 52 8.54 -11.27 7.21
CA VAL A 52 8.98 -10.16 6.38
C VAL A 52 8.61 -8.85 7.05
N VAL A 53 9.62 -8.03 7.31
CA VAL A 53 9.51 -6.70 7.89
C VAL A 53 9.63 -5.67 6.76
N LYS A 54 8.59 -4.84 6.61
CA LYS A 54 8.53 -3.79 5.59
C LYS A 54 8.51 -2.42 6.24
N ALA A 55 9.52 -1.62 5.96
CA ALA A 55 9.52 -0.19 6.25
C ALA A 55 8.91 0.58 5.07
N HIS A 56 7.83 1.29 5.35
CA HIS A 56 7.15 2.17 4.41
C HIS A 56 7.96 3.46 4.20
N PRO A 57 7.77 4.18 3.09
CA PRO A 57 8.51 5.42 2.85
C PRO A 57 8.27 6.45 3.96
N PRO A 58 9.24 7.35 4.21
CA PRO A 58 9.05 8.47 5.11
C PRO A 58 7.82 9.31 4.73
N GLY A 59 7.12 9.83 5.74
CA GLY A 59 5.90 10.61 5.53
C GLY A 59 4.68 9.79 5.10
N THR A 60 4.73 8.45 5.18
CA THR A 60 3.53 7.61 5.02
C THR A 60 2.47 8.01 6.04
N ASP A 61 1.27 8.32 5.56
CA ASP A 61 0.11 8.65 6.40
C ASP A 61 -0.30 7.44 7.25
N ALA A 62 -0.20 7.59 8.57
CA ALA A 62 -0.47 6.54 9.54
C ALA A 62 -1.96 6.15 9.59
N ALA A 63 -2.87 7.10 9.44
CA ALA A 63 -4.31 6.82 9.44
C ALA A 63 -4.71 6.07 8.16
N ALA A 64 -4.17 6.49 7.01
CA ALA A 64 -4.38 5.81 5.74
C ALA A 64 -3.75 4.41 5.72
N LEU A 65 -2.58 4.22 6.34
CA LEU A 65 -1.98 2.89 6.51
C LEU A 65 -2.84 2.01 7.43
N ALA A 66 -3.24 2.54 8.59
CA ALA A 66 -4.10 1.82 9.54
C ALA A 66 -5.42 1.36 8.90
N ALA A 67 -6.08 2.22 8.10
CA ALA A 67 -7.29 1.86 7.38
C ALA A 67 -7.07 0.69 6.41
N ARG A 68 -5.96 0.67 5.67
CA ARG A 68 -5.63 -0.44 4.76
C ARG A 68 -5.30 -1.73 5.50
N LEU A 69 -4.58 -1.66 6.62
CA LEU A 69 -4.26 -2.84 7.43
C LEU A 69 -5.50 -3.43 8.10
N ARG A 70 -6.48 -2.60 8.50
CA ARG A 70 -7.77 -3.08 9.00
C ARG A 70 -8.54 -3.90 7.96
N VAL A 71 -8.46 -3.53 6.68
CA VAL A 71 -9.03 -4.34 5.59
C VAL A 71 -8.30 -5.67 5.47
N ALA A 72 -6.97 -5.67 5.55
CA ALA A 72 -6.17 -6.90 5.45
C ALA A 72 -6.45 -7.92 6.57
N VAL A 73 -6.90 -7.47 7.74
CA VAL A 73 -7.31 -8.35 8.87
C VAL A 73 -8.83 -8.58 8.92
N ALA A 74 -9.60 -8.07 7.96
CA ALA A 74 -11.04 -8.25 7.98
C ALA A 74 -11.39 -9.74 7.81
N PRO A 75 -12.24 -10.34 8.67
CA PRO A 75 -12.54 -11.78 8.61
C PRO A 75 -13.06 -12.25 7.25
N ARG A 76 -13.81 -11.40 6.53
CA ARG A 76 -14.31 -11.67 5.18
C ARG A 76 -13.22 -11.83 4.12
N LEU A 77 -11.99 -11.41 4.42
CA LEU A 77 -10.83 -11.47 3.55
C LEU A 77 -9.75 -12.42 4.07
N GLY A 78 -9.98 -13.16 5.17
CA GLY A 78 -8.94 -13.99 5.81
C GLY A 78 -8.35 -15.08 4.90
N ASP A 79 -9.15 -15.61 3.97
CA ASP A 79 -8.71 -16.62 3.00
C ASP A 79 -8.32 -16.02 1.64
N ILE A 80 -8.21 -14.69 1.54
CA ILE A 80 -7.95 -13.94 0.30
C ILE A 80 -6.71 -13.05 0.45
N LEU A 81 -6.65 -12.29 1.53
CA LEU A 81 -5.53 -11.43 1.88
C LEU A 81 -4.76 -12.05 3.04
N LEU A 82 -3.44 -12.07 2.90
CA LEU A 82 -2.55 -12.38 4.00
C LEU A 82 -2.68 -11.27 5.06
N PRO A 83 -2.99 -11.56 6.34
CA PRO A 83 -3.01 -10.53 7.38
C PRO A 83 -1.58 -10.18 7.83
N PRO A 84 -1.32 -8.92 8.22
CA PRO A 84 -0.07 -8.56 8.90
C PRO A 84 0.01 -9.24 10.27
N LEU A 85 1.24 -9.56 10.69
CA LEU A 85 1.52 -10.02 12.06
C LEU A 85 1.51 -8.83 13.01
N ALA A 86 0.90 -9.02 14.18
CA ALA A 86 0.88 -8.00 15.20
C ALA A 86 2.25 -7.84 15.86
N VAL A 87 2.64 -6.60 16.13
CA VAL A 87 3.89 -6.25 16.80
C VAL A 87 3.58 -5.87 18.25
N PRO A 88 4.30 -6.42 19.25
CA PRO A 88 4.13 -6.03 20.65
C PRO A 88 4.40 -4.53 20.86
N SER A 89 3.48 -3.83 21.52
CA SER A 89 3.54 -2.36 21.72
C SER A 89 4.54 -1.93 22.80
N THR A 90 5.08 -2.86 23.59
CA THR A 90 5.95 -2.57 24.75
C THR A 90 7.40 -2.22 24.40
N THR A 91 7.80 -2.21 23.12
CA THR A 91 9.24 -2.19 22.77
C THR A 91 9.65 -1.03 21.84
N VAL A 92 8.90 0.08 21.79
CA VAL A 92 9.40 1.30 21.12
C VAL A 92 9.17 2.55 21.98
N PRO A 93 10.22 3.23 22.47
CA PRO A 93 10.06 4.49 23.18
C PRO A 93 9.74 5.59 22.16
N PHE A 94 8.46 5.91 21.95
CA PHE A 94 8.05 7.11 21.21
C PHE A 94 7.06 7.96 22.00
N PRO A 95 7.09 9.30 21.86
CA PRO A 95 6.53 10.21 22.87
C PRO A 95 4.99 10.31 22.94
N ARG A 96 4.22 9.54 22.16
CA ARG A 96 2.74 9.46 22.29
C ARG A 96 2.21 8.09 21.85
N GLY A 97 1.81 7.28 22.83
CA GLY A 97 1.07 6.02 22.67
C GLY A 97 -0.46 6.23 22.54
N PRO A 98 -1.23 5.15 22.31
CA PRO A 98 -2.64 5.21 21.90
C PRO A 98 -3.60 5.42 23.08
N ARG A 99 -4.82 5.97 22.85
CA ARG A 99 -6.08 5.79 23.63
C ARG A 99 -7.30 6.14 22.75
N PRO A 100 -8.47 5.48 22.87
CA PRO A 100 -9.09 4.98 24.11
C PRO A 100 -9.39 3.46 24.14
N GLY A 101 -9.21 2.84 25.32
CA GLY A 101 -9.61 1.45 25.61
C GLY A 101 -8.58 0.57 26.34
N ASP A 102 -7.49 1.14 26.86
CA ASP A 102 -6.35 0.38 27.39
C ASP A 102 -6.68 -0.44 28.65
N ALA A 103 -7.02 -1.71 28.43
CA ALA A 103 -6.63 -2.83 29.28
C ALA A 103 -6.41 -4.05 28.37
N GLY A 104 -5.14 -4.46 28.22
CA GLY A 104 -4.76 -5.67 27.49
C GLY A 104 -3.49 -5.46 26.67
N GLY A 105 -2.45 -6.26 26.91
CA GLY A 105 -1.12 -6.17 26.29
C GLY A 105 -1.19 -5.81 24.80
N GLY A 106 -0.78 -4.58 24.48
CA GLY A 106 -1.12 -3.95 23.21
C GLY A 106 -0.37 -4.59 22.04
N CYS A 107 -1.10 -5.13 21.08
CA CYS A 107 -0.57 -5.59 19.80
C CYS A 107 -0.95 -4.55 18.73
N ALA A 108 0.03 -4.01 17.99
CA ALA A 108 -0.19 -3.02 16.94
C ALA A 108 0.03 -3.62 15.55
N LEU A 109 -0.77 -3.21 14.56
CA LEU A 109 -0.60 -3.65 13.15
C LEU A 109 0.62 -3.01 12.46
N PHE A 110 1.16 -1.95 13.05
CA PHE A 110 2.41 -1.32 12.64
C PHE A 110 3.05 -0.59 13.82
N VAL A 111 4.36 -0.40 13.75
CA VAL A 111 5.14 0.42 14.70
C VAL A 111 5.84 1.54 13.95
N ARG A 112 6.26 2.57 14.67
CA ARG A 112 7.14 3.61 14.12
C ARG A 112 8.58 3.25 14.46
N VAL A 113 9.45 3.31 13.46
CA VAL A 113 10.91 3.18 13.61
C VAL A 113 11.52 4.38 12.91
N ARG A 114 12.18 5.25 13.68
CA ARG A 114 12.66 6.56 13.20
C ARG A 114 11.50 7.35 12.54
N ASP A 115 11.66 7.75 11.29
CA ASP A 115 10.68 8.50 10.49
C ASP A 115 9.74 7.59 9.66
N ARG A 116 9.91 6.26 9.74
CA ARG A 116 9.17 5.29 8.94
C ARG A 116 8.15 4.51 9.77
N LEU A 117 7.08 4.10 9.09
CA LEU A 117 6.14 3.13 9.61
C LEU A 117 6.60 1.73 9.19
N VAL A 118 6.48 0.75 10.08
CA VAL A 118 6.95 -0.62 9.87
C VAL A 118 5.81 -1.60 10.09
N THR A 119 5.59 -2.50 9.14
CA THR A 119 4.61 -3.60 9.21
C THR A 119 5.32 -4.93 9.07
N VAL A 120 4.84 -5.95 9.77
CA VAL A 120 5.38 -7.31 9.73
C VAL A 120 4.37 -8.25 9.08
N TRP A 121 4.83 -9.19 8.27
CA TRP A 121 4.01 -10.10 7.47
C TRP A 121 4.59 -11.51 7.53
N PRO A 122 3.79 -12.57 7.39
CA PRO A 122 4.31 -13.89 7.11
C PRO A 122 5.14 -13.89 5.83
N ALA A 123 6.26 -14.60 5.83
CA ALA A 123 7.06 -14.81 4.63
C ALA A 123 6.34 -15.80 3.70
N GLY A 124 6.31 -15.47 2.42
CA GLY A 124 5.89 -16.37 1.35
C GLY A 124 6.99 -16.52 0.31
N GLU A 125 6.75 -17.39 -0.65
CA GLU A 125 7.60 -17.54 -1.82
C GLU A 125 7.18 -16.53 -2.90
N PRO A 126 8.08 -15.62 -3.34
CA PRO A 126 7.78 -14.71 -4.43
C PRO A 126 7.66 -15.45 -5.77
N VAL A 127 6.76 -14.99 -6.64
CA VAL A 127 6.73 -15.44 -8.04
C VAL A 127 8.02 -15.00 -8.74
N ASN A 128 8.71 -15.93 -9.40
CA ASN A 128 9.89 -15.63 -10.19
C ASN A 128 9.51 -14.85 -11.46
N PRO A 129 9.94 -13.59 -11.63
CA PRO A 129 9.64 -12.82 -12.83
C PRO A 129 10.29 -13.38 -14.11
N GLU A 130 11.39 -14.13 -13.99
CA GLU A 130 12.09 -14.73 -15.14
C GLU A 130 11.44 -16.03 -15.62
N GLU A 131 10.49 -16.58 -14.84
CA GLU A 131 9.75 -17.81 -15.17
C GLU A 131 8.23 -17.58 -15.10
N PRO A 132 7.67 -16.68 -15.94
CA PRO A 132 6.26 -16.31 -15.87
C PRO A 132 5.32 -17.49 -16.13
N HIS A 133 5.78 -18.51 -16.86
CA HIS A 133 5.00 -19.73 -17.13
C HIS A 133 4.83 -20.63 -15.90
N ALA A 134 5.73 -20.54 -14.92
CA ALA A 134 5.66 -21.30 -13.68
C ALA A 134 4.80 -20.60 -12.60
N ALA A 135 4.34 -19.38 -12.86
CA ALA A 135 3.53 -18.64 -11.90
C ALA A 135 2.13 -19.28 -11.73
N PRO A 136 1.57 -19.29 -10.51
CA PRO A 136 0.27 -19.90 -10.19
C PRO A 136 -0.89 -18.99 -10.64
N TRP A 137 -1.03 -18.80 -11.96
CA TRP A 137 -1.99 -17.87 -12.54
C TRP A 137 -3.44 -18.24 -12.25
N GLU A 138 -3.76 -19.53 -12.20
CA GLU A 138 -5.12 -19.99 -11.93
C GLU A 138 -5.52 -19.68 -10.48
N GLU A 139 -4.65 -19.97 -9.51
CA GLU A 139 -4.84 -19.66 -8.10
C GLU A 139 -4.99 -18.16 -7.89
N ALA A 140 -4.13 -17.36 -8.54
CA ALA A 140 -4.21 -15.91 -8.50
C ALA A 140 -5.53 -15.39 -9.08
N ALA A 141 -6.00 -15.95 -10.21
CA ALA A 141 -7.28 -15.58 -10.80
C ALA A 141 -8.46 -15.92 -9.89
N ARG A 142 -8.45 -17.09 -9.24
CA ARG A 142 -9.46 -17.47 -8.24
C ARG A 142 -9.46 -16.50 -7.05
N LEU A 143 -8.29 -16.12 -6.54
CA LEU A 143 -8.19 -15.14 -5.45
C LEU A 143 -8.71 -13.76 -5.86
N LEU A 144 -8.37 -13.28 -7.06
CA LEU A 144 -8.86 -12.01 -7.59
C LEU A 144 -10.38 -12.01 -7.81
N ALA A 145 -10.95 -13.10 -8.33
CA ALA A 145 -12.39 -13.25 -8.49
C ALA A 145 -13.10 -13.19 -7.13
N ARG A 146 -12.57 -13.91 -6.13
CA ARG A 146 -13.09 -13.86 -4.75
C ARG A 146 -12.98 -12.46 -4.16
N LEU A 147 -11.83 -11.79 -4.32
CA LEU A 147 -11.64 -10.42 -3.84
C LEU A 147 -12.67 -9.45 -4.45
N HIS A 148 -12.90 -9.53 -5.77
CA HIS A 148 -13.86 -8.67 -6.47
C HIS A 148 -15.32 -8.99 -6.13
N SER A 149 -15.61 -10.18 -5.60
CA SER A 149 -16.95 -10.53 -5.12
C SER A 149 -17.30 -9.93 -3.75
N VAL A 150 -16.30 -9.44 -3.00
CA VAL A 150 -16.52 -8.87 -1.66
C VAL A 150 -16.99 -7.41 -1.76
N PRO A 151 -18.20 -7.08 -1.26
CA PRO A 151 -18.65 -5.70 -1.24
C PRO A 151 -17.75 -4.84 -0.36
N VAL A 152 -17.34 -3.65 -0.82
CA VAL A 152 -16.49 -2.74 -0.04
C VAL A 152 -17.14 -2.39 1.31
N SER A 153 -18.47 -2.24 1.34
CA SER A 153 -19.23 -1.99 2.58
C SER A 153 -19.13 -3.12 3.61
N ALA A 154 -18.80 -4.34 3.19
CA ALA A 154 -18.63 -5.48 4.09
C ALA A 154 -17.27 -5.46 4.82
N VAL A 155 -16.32 -4.65 4.37
CA VAL A 155 -14.96 -4.57 4.92
C VAL A 155 -14.56 -3.16 5.39
N ALA A 156 -15.30 -2.13 4.98
CA ALA A 156 -15.06 -0.75 5.39
C ALA A 156 -16.33 0.10 5.33
N GLY A 157 -16.49 1.02 6.28
CA GLY A 157 -17.58 2.00 6.27
C GLY A 157 -17.46 2.99 5.08
N PRO A 158 -18.55 3.70 4.73
CA PRO A 158 -18.51 4.73 3.70
C PRO A 158 -17.42 5.77 3.97
N GLY A 159 -16.54 6.02 2.99
CA GLY A 159 -15.44 6.98 3.12
C GLY A 159 -14.29 6.55 4.04
N ALA A 160 -14.35 5.36 4.64
CA ALA A 160 -13.30 4.88 5.54
C ALA A 160 -12.01 4.45 4.81
N LEU A 161 -12.11 4.13 3.52
CA LEU A 161 -10.94 3.77 2.72
C LEU A 161 -10.24 5.01 2.15
N PRO A 162 -8.92 5.11 2.34
CA PRO A 162 -8.15 6.17 1.71
C PRO A 162 -8.15 6.00 0.19
N PRO A 163 -7.92 7.08 -0.57
CA PRO A 163 -7.75 7.00 -2.02
C PRO A 163 -6.66 5.99 -2.43
N THR A 164 -6.79 5.45 -3.64
CA THR A 164 -5.76 4.60 -4.24
C THR A 164 -4.43 5.35 -4.29
N GLY A 165 -3.33 4.72 -3.86
CA GLY A 165 -2.01 5.37 -3.85
C GLY A 165 -1.36 5.54 -5.23
N GLY A 166 -1.96 4.97 -6.29
CA GLY A 166 -1.44 4.98 -7.67
C GLY A 166 -1.12 6.39 -8.18
N PRO A 167 -2.11 7.30 -8.30
CA PRO A 167 -1.87 8.66 -8.76
C PRO A 167 -0.79 9.40 -7.96
N GLY A 168 -0.80 9.27 -6.63
CA GLY A 168 0.21 9.89 -5.77
C GLY A 168 1.63 9.33 -5.98
N ARG A 169 1.76 8.02 -6.26
CA ARG A 169 3.05 7.42 -6.65
C ARG A 169 3.54 7.95 -7.99
N VAL A 170 2.65 8.04 -8.99
CA VAL A 170 3.01 8.60 -10.31
C VAL A 170 3.44 10.06 -10.16
N ALA A 171 2.72 10.88 -9.38
CA ALA A 171 3.10 12.28 -9.17
C ALA A 171 4.50 12.42 -8.54
N ARG A 172 4.84 11.58 -7.54
CA ARG A 172 6.19 11.56 -6.94
C ARG A 172 7.26 11.09 -7.92
N ALA A 173 6.99 10.05 -8.70
CA ALA A 173 7.92 9.59 -9.73
C ALA A 173 8.18 10.69 -10.78
N MET A 174 7.14 11.39 -11.24
CA MET A 174 7.26 12.50 -12.17
C MET A 174 7.99 13.71 -11.58
N ALA A 175 7.85 13.97 -10.27
CA ALA A 175 8.62 15.01 -9.60
C ALA A 175 10.13 14.70 -9.61
N ARG A 176 10.50 13.44 -9.31
CA ARG A 176 11.90 12.98 -9.39
C ARG A 176 12.45 13.03 -10.81
N LEU A 177 11.67 12.58 -11.79
CA LEU A 177 12.07 12.58 -13.20
C LEU A 177 12.39 14.00 -13.70
N ARG A 178 11.63 15.02 -13.26
CA ARG A 178 11.88 16.42 -13.63
C ARG A 178 13.11 17.02 -12.96
N ILE A 179 13.48 16.53 -11.77
CA ILE A 179 14.70 16.96 -11.09
C ILE A 179 15.93 16.31 -11.75
N ALA A 180 15.82 15.04 -12.14
CA ALA A 180 16.88 14.28 -12.81
C ALA A 180 17.00 14.61 -14.31
N ASP A 181 16.75 15.87 -14.70
CA ASP A 181 16.62 16.37 -16.09
C ASP A 181 17.67 15.84 -17.09
N GLY A 182 17.38 15.94 -18.39
CA GLY A 182 18.43 15.90 -19.43
C GLY A 182 18.41 14.74 -20.44
N THR A 183 17.36 13.90 -20.49
CA THR A 183 17.24 12.87 -21.54
C THR A 183 16.02 13.09 -22.44
N PRO A 184 16.11 12.81 -23.76
CA PRO A 184 14.94 12.82 -24.64
C PRO A 184 13.81 11.89 -24.17
N ALA A 185 14.15 10.76 -23.54
CA ALA A 185 13.20 9.84 -22.94
C ALA A 185 12.41 10.47 -21.77
N ALA A 186 13.09 11.19 -20.87
CA ALA A 186 12.43 11.89 -19.77
C ALA A 186 11.46 12.98 -20.27
N ALA A 187 11.87 13.71 -21.32
CA ALA A 187 11.01 14.70 -21.97
C ALA A 187 9.75 14.05 -22.56
N GLU A 188 9.88 12.90 -23.23
CA GLU A 188 8.73 12.18 -23.79
C GLU A 188 7.77 11.68 -22.72
N VAL A 189 8.28 11.10 -21.63
CA VAL A 189 7.44 10.69 -20.49
C VAL A 189 6.72 11.88 -19.87
N CYS A 190 7.37 13.05 -19.78
CA CYS A 190 6.72 14.27 -19.29
C CYS A 190 5.60 14.76 -20.24
N ARG A 191 5.82 14.71 -21.56
CA ARG A 191 4.79 15.03 -22.57
C ARG A 191 3.60 14.08 -22.50
N ALA A 192 3.85 12.77 -22.43
CA ALA A 192 2.81 11.76 -22.29
C ALA A 192 2.01 11.95 -20.99
N PHE A 193 2.70 12.16 -19.86
CA PHE A 193 2.07 12.41 -18.57
C PHE A 193 1.16 13.65 -18.61
N ALA A 194 1.56 14.72 -19.32
CA ALA A 194 0.76 15.95 -19.42
C ALA A 194 -0.62 15.72 -20.07
N ARG A 195 -0.76 14.71 -20.94
CA ARG A 195 -2.01 14.34 -21.61
C ARG A 195 -2.97 13.53 -20.74
N LEU A 196 -2.51 13.03 -19.58
CA LEU A 196 -3.36 12.24 -18.68
C LEU A 196 -4.45 13.11 -18.01
N PRO A 197 -5.62 12.51 -17.71
CA PRO A 197 -6.68 13.23 -17.00
C PRO A 197 -6.21 13.72 -15.62
N PRO A 198 -6.78 14.80 -15.07
CA PRO A 198 -6.32 15.40 -13.80
C PRO A 198 -6.28 14.43 -12.62
N TRP A 199 -7.19 13.46 -12.55
CA TRP A 199 -7.22 12.48 -11.47
C TRP A 199 -6.04 11.50 -11.52
N ALA A 200 -5.62 11.08 -12.72
CA ALA A 200 -4.46 10.20 -12.91
C ALA A 200 -3.15 10.92 -12.57
N ARG A 201 -3.15 12.26 -12.67
CA ARG A 201 -2.04 13.14 -12.29
C ARG A 201 -2.05 13.55 -10.81
N ALA A 202 -2.90 12.94 -9.98
CA ALA A 202 -3.10 13.28 -8.56
C ALA A 202 -3.52 14.74 -8.29
N ARG A 203 -4.17 15.40 -9.26
CA ARG A 203 -4.64 16.78 -9.12
C ARG A 203 -6.11 16.88 -8.70
N ARG A 204 -6.88 15.80 -8.87
CA ARG A 204 -8.30 15.70 -8.53
C ARG A 204 -8.65 14.30 -8.05
N ARG A 205 -9.79 14.16 -7.35
CA ARG A 205 -10.37 12.85 -7.04
C ARG A 205 -10.80 12.16 -8.35
N PRO A 206 -10.62 10.83 -8.50
CA PRO A 206 -11.17 10.10 -9.63
C PRO A 206 -12.70 10.27 -9.68
N PRO A 207 -13.30 10.34 -10.89
CA PRO A 207 -14.74 10.37 -11.03
C PRO A 207 -15.35 9.07 -10.49
N PRO A 208 -16.59 9.10 -9.96
CA PRO A 208 -17.32 7.88 -9.67
C PRO A 208 -17.52 7.10 -10.97
N GLY A 209 -17.19 5.81 -10.95
CA GLY A 209 -17.27 4.94 -12.12
C GLY A 209 -17.11 3.48 -11.71
N PRO A 210 -17.31 2.52 -12.64
CA PRO A 210 -17.36 1.08 -12.31
C PRO A 210 -16.06 0.51 -11.70
N TRP A 211 -15.00 1.31 -11.66
CA TRP A 211 -13.64 0.98 -11.23
C TRP A 211 -13.29 1.73 -9.93
N CYS A 212 -14.25 2.51 -9.39
CA CYS A 212 -14.12 3.39 -8.23
C CYS A 212 -15.46 3.45 -7.47
N THR A 213 -15.89 2.34 -6.88
CA THR A 213 -17.04 2.35 -5.96
C THR A 213 -16.60 2.70 -4.54
N ALA A 214 -16.59 3.99 -4.24
CA ALA A 214 -16.79 4.52 -2.90
C ALA A 214 -17.38 5.93 -2.96
N THR A 215 -18.58 6.06 -3.53
CA THR A 215 -19.54 7.08 -3.12
C THR A 215 -20.92 6.44 -3.14
N GLY A 216 -21.37 5.99 -1.98
CA GLY A 216 -22.79 5.77 -1.76
C GLY A 216 -23.47 7.14 -1.83
N THR A 217 -24.30 7.33 -2.84
CA THR A 217 -25.48 8.19 -2.74
C THR A 217 -26.66 7.35 -3.17
N SER A 218 -27.39 6.84 -2.19
CA SER A 218 -28.79 6.51 -2.34
C SER A 218 -29.52 7.73 -2.89
N GLY A 219 -30.08 7.60 -4.10
CA GLY A 219 -30.86 8.61 -4.77
C GLY A 219 -31.58 7.96 -5.93
N SER A 220 -32.89 7.80 -5.78
CA SER A 220 -33.80 7.04 -6.61
C SER A 220 -34.00 7.58 -8.03
N SER A 221 -34.32 6.66 -8.95
CA SER A 221 -35.31 6.79 -10.03
C SER A 221 -35.08 7.82 -11.16
N SER A 222 -34.80 7.31 -12.36
CA SER A 222 -35.78 7.36 -13.46
C SER A 222 -35.41 6.35 -14.54
N ALA A 223 -36.33 5.42 -14.80
CA ALA A 223 -36.27 4.48 -15.90
C ALA A 223 -36.63 5.20 -17.21
N GLY A 224 -35.65 5.39 -18.09
CA GLY A 224 -35.89 5.71 -19.49
C GLY A 224 -36.01 4.40 -20.29
N ARG A 225 -37.23 4.01 -20.64
CA ARG A 225 -37.50 2.95 -21.62
C ARG A 225 -36.89 3.35 -22.99
N PRO A 226 -36.20 2.45 -23.71
CA PRO A 226 -35.91 2.67 -25.13
C PRO A 226 -37.19 2.48 -25.96
N GLY A 227 -37.49 3.49 -26.79
CA GLY A 227 -38.56 3.47 -27.77
C GLY A 227 -38.36 2.35 -28.78
N ARG A 228 -39.44 1.60 -29.02
CA ARG A 228 -39.53 0.56 -30.04
C ARG A 228 -40.18 1.21 -31.25
N GLU A 229 -39.40 1.51 -32.28
CA GLU A 229 -39.95 1.87 -33.59
C GLU A 229 -40.68 0.66 -34.18
N ALA A 230 -41.93 0.87 -34.58
CA ALA A 230 -42.70 -0.04 -35.42
C ALA A 230 -42.59 0.42 -36.88
N PRO A 231 -42.58 -0.50 -37.86
CA PRO A 231 -42.49 -0.12 -39.27
C PRO A 231 -43.82 0.44 -39.78
N ALA A 232 -43.72 1.47 -40.61
CA ALA A 232 -44.84 2.07 -41.34
C ALA A 232 -45.45 1.07 -42.33
N ALA A 233 -46.77 0.94 -42.29
CA ALA A 233 -47.59 0.28 -43.30
C ALA A 233 -48.58 1.30 -43.88
N GLY A 234 -48.79 1.25 -45.19
CA GLY A 234 -49.76 2.03 -45.97
C GLY A 234 -49.07 2.65 -47.19
N ALA A 235 -49.51 2.45 -48.43
CA ALA A 235 -50.71 1.80 -48.97
C ALA A 235 -50.40 1.32 -50.40
#